data_AF-A0A519BTP8-F1
#
_entry.id   AF-A0A519BTP8-F1
#
_cell.length_a   1.000
_cell.length_b   1.000
_cell.length_c   1.000
_cell.angle_alpha   90.00
_cell.angle_beta   90.00
_cell.angle_gamma   90.00
#
_symmetry.space_group_name_H-M   'P 1'
#
loop_
_entity.id
_entity.type
_entity.pdbx_description
1 polymer ?
#
loop_
_entity_poly.entity_id
_entity_poly.type
_entity_poly.pdbx_seq_one_letter_code
_entity_poly.pdbx_strand_id
1 'polypeptide(L)'
;KAPDGKEVEELTQKEIIQALRGKSKDVKPSRPSRTTRPSRTTRPSRTITNRSESPRLRAPRKQIPRDTSHLKELKEEIVGDGAALILDEKLQTLGRVPVTELASTLEDIDGAHAIVMDGKTNAAIIKAADSAEIKYIIADKKPTKDTAVQVYSGSDL
;
A
#
# COMPACT_ATOMS: atom_id res chain seq x y z
N LYS A 1 -28.49 -33.59 9.28
CA LYS A 1 -29.23 -34.69 9.94
C LYS A 1 -28.26 -35.86 9.98
N ALA A 2 -28.22 -36.68 11.04
CA ALA A 2 -27.37 -37.87 11.04
C ALA A 2 -27.82 -38.80 9.89
N PRO A 3 -26.90 -39.49 9.20
CA PRO A 3 -27.25 -40.47 8.17
C PRO A 3 -28.06 -41.63 8.78
N ASP A 4 -29.04 -42.14 8.04
CA ASP A 4 -29.99 -43.16 8.51
C ASP A 4 -29.25 -44.44 8.95
N GLY A 5 -29.53 -44.89 10.17
CA GLY A 5 -28.98 -46.14 10.74
C GLY A 5 -27.75 -46.01 11.66
N LYS A 6 -27.27 -44.80 11.96
CA LYS A 6 -26.22 -44.55 12.98
C LYS A 6 -26.71 -43.59 14.06
N GLU A 7 -26.50 -43.94 15.32
CA GLU A 7 -26.80 -43.06 16.45
C GLU A 7 -25.74 -41.97 16.61
N VAL A 8 -26.13 -40.83 17.17
CA VAL A 8 -25.27 -39.63 17.29
C VAL A 8 -24.03 -39.85 18.16
N GLU A 9 -24.04 -40.87 19.02
CA GLU A 9 -22.95 -41.22 19.94
C GLU A 9 -21.87 -42.10 19.29
N GLU A 10 -22.17 -42.72 18.14
CA GLU A 10 -21.24 -43.59 17.41
C GLU A 10 -20.50 -42.87 16.28
N LEU A 11 -20.71 -41.56 16.12
CA LEU A 11 -20.07 -40.77 15.06
C LEU A 11 -18.65 -40.40 15.43
N THR A 12 -17.71 -40.73 14.54
CA THR A 12 -16.33 -40.28 14.68
C THR A 12 -16.21 -38.78 14.43
N GLN A 13 -15.18 -38.13 14.99
CA GLN A 13 -14.95 -36.68 14.87
C GLN A 13 -14.97 -36.18 13.40
N LYS A 14 -14.50 -37.01 12.45
CA LYS A 14 -14.51 -36.68 11.02
C LYS A 14 -15.93 -36.67 10.42
N GLU A 15 -16.80 -37.59 10.83
CA GLU A 15 -18.19 -37.67 10.37
C GLU A 15 -19.04 -36.51 10.90
N ILE A 16 -18.79 -36.07 12.15
CA ILE A 16 -19.42 -34.89 12.74
C ILE A 16 -19.12 -33.64 11.92
N ILE A 17 -17.84 -33.43 11.56
CA ILE A 17 -17.41 -32.28 10.75
C ILE A 17 -18.03 -32.33 9.36
N GLN A 18 -18.14 -33.52 8.76
CA GLN A 18 -18.79 -33.70 7.45
C GLN A 18 -20.29 -33.35 7.50
N ALA A 19 -21.00 -33.80 8.53
CA ALA A 19 -22.42 -33.51 8.73
C ALA A 19 -22.70 -32.02 8.99
N LEU A 20 -21.78 -31.32 9.67
CA LEU A 20 -21.88 -29.89 9.93
C LEU A 20 -21.60 -29.05 8.68
N ARG A 21 -20.68 -29.50 7.80
CA ARG A 21 -20.27 -28.75 6.61
C ARG A 21 -21.36 -28.68 5.54
N GLY A 22 -22.30 -29.61 5.53
CA GLY A 22 -23.46 -29.62 4.62
C GLY A 22 -24.63 -28.71 5.02
N LYS A 23 -24.52 -27.95 6.13
CA LYS A 23 -25.58 -27.04 6.59
C LYS A 23 -25.23 -25.57 6.32
N SER A 24 -24.79 -25.27 5.10
CA SER A 24 -24.87 -23.92 4.55
C SER A 24 -26.32 -23.62 4.15
N LYS A 25 -26.79 -22.45 4.53
CA LYS A 25 -28.15 -21.95 4.32
C LYS A 25 -28.42 -21.69 2.82
N ASP A 26 -28.75 -22.73 2.06
CA ASP A 26 -29.36 -22.57 0.74
C ASP A 26 -30.89 -22.43 0.89
N VAL A 27 -31.32 -21.32 1.51
CA VAL A 27 -32.69 -20.85 1.35
C VAL A 27 -32.72 -20.01 0.08
N LYS A 28 -32.96 -20.67 -1.06
CA LYS A 28 -33.51 -19.99 -2.23
C LYS A 28 -35.01 -19.83 -1.99
N PRO A 29 -35.55 -18.61 -1.76
CA PRO A 29 -36.99 -18.44 -1.82
C PRO A 29 -37.43 -18.54 -3.28
N SER A 30 -38.19 -19.59 -3.57
CA SER A 30 -39.06 -19.69 -4.73
C SER A 30 -39.87 -18.40 -4.91
N ARG A 31 -39.81 -17.82 -6.11
CA ARG A 31 -40.73 -16.76 -6.55
C ARG A 31 -42.18 -17.24 -6.44
N PRO A 32 -43.09 -16.38 -5.96
CA PRO A 32 -44.37 -16.22 -6.64
C PRO A 32 -44.50 -14.78 -7.17
N SER A 33 -44.82 -14.70 -8.45
CA SER A 33 -45.42 -13.52 -9.07
C SER A 33 -46.71 -13.16 -8.33
N ARG A 34 -46.92 -11.86 -8.06
CA ARG A 34 -48.14 -11.07 -8.41
C ARG A 34 -48.52 -10.02 -7.34
N THR A 35 -48.89 -8.84 -7.85
CA THR A 35 -49.89 -7.88 -7.33
C THR A 35 -49.44 -6.71 -6.41
N THR A 36 -49.35 -5.53 -7.03
CA THR A 36 -49.94 -4.21 -6.64
C THR A 36 -49.55 -3.45 -5.35
N ARG A 37 -48.95 -2.25 -5.58
CA ARG A 37 -49.16 -0.90 -4.93
C ARG A 37 -49.02 -0.74 -3.40
N PRO A 38 -48.85 0.50 -2.87
CA PRO A 38 -48.09 1.67 -3.33
C PRO A 38 -47.06 2.15 -2.28
N SER A 39 -46.05 2.91 -2.72
CA SER A 39 -45.03 3.54 -1.87
C SER A 39 -45.62 4.65 -0.98
N ARG A 40 -45.47 4.52 0.34
CA ARG A 40 -45.74 5.59 1.31
C ARG A 40 -44.53 5.78 2.24
N THR A 41 -43.82 6.85 1.94
CA THR A 41 -42.95 7.73 2.72
C THR A 41 -42.88 7.52 4.25
N THR A 42 -41.64 7.50 4.77
CA THR A 42 -41.06 8.07 6.03
C THR A 42 -40.02 7.08 6.60
N ARG A 43 -38.82 7.39 7.10
CA ARG A 43 -38.03 8.59 7.44
C ARG A 43 -36.54 8.16 7.51
N PRO A 44 -35.58 9.11 7.67
CA PRO A 44 -34.18 8.97 7.26
C PRO A 44 -33.21 8.53 8.38
N SER A 45 -31.94 8.36 7.97
CA SER A 45 -30.70 8.30 8.78
C SER A 45 -30.08 6.92 8.99
N ARG A 46 -29.06 6.61 8.17
CA ARG A 46 -27.67 6.67 8.64
C ARG A 46 -26.73 6.76 7.45
N THR A 47 -26.08 7.90 7.38
CA THR A 47 -24.87 8.21 6.63
C THR A 47 -23.92 7.00 6.61
N ILE A 48 -23.84 6.30 5.49
CA ILE A 48 -22.57 5.65 5.15
C ILE A 48 -21.74 6.77 4.56
N THR A 49 -20.76 7.17 5.34
CA THR A 49 -19.73 8.11 4.98
C THR A 49 -19.20 7.69 3.61
N ASN A 50 -19.50 8.53 2.63
CA ASN A 50 -18.80 8.57 1.37
C ASN A 50 -17.35 8.88 1.75
N ARG A 51 -16.56 7.83 2.04
CA ARG A 51 -15.12 7.95 2.15
C ARG A 51 -14.70 8.23 0.73
N SER A 52 -14.74 9.52 0.40
CA SER A 52 -14.07 10.13 -0.72
C SER A 52 -12.68 9.50 -0.79
N GLU A 53 -12.54 8.50 -1.66
CA GLU A 53 -11.37 8.44 -2.51
C GLU A 53 -11.33 9.78 -3.23
N SER A 54 -10.78 10.78 -2.53
CA SER A 54 -10.28 11.97 -3.17
C SER A 54 -9.45 11.45 -4.34
N PRO A 55 -9.74 11.85 -5.58
CA PRO A 55 -8.85 11.56 -6.68
C PRO A 55 -7.54 12.16 -6.24
N ARG A 56 -6.56 11.33 -5.86
CA ARG A 56 -5.21 11.80 -5.63
C ARG A 56 -4.83 12.39 -6.97
N LEU A 57 -4.90 13.72 -7.06
CA LEU A 57 -4.46 14.50 -8.19
C LEU A 57 -3.06 13.97 -8.46
N ARG A 58 -2.92 13.16 -9.50
CA ARG A 58 -1.61 12.69 -9.94
C ARG A 58 -0.89 13.97 -10.30
N ALA A 59 0.01 14.39 -9.42
CA ALA A 59 0.85 15.55 -9.65
C ALA A 59 1.43 15.40 -11.06
N PRO A 60 1.45 16.49 -11.86
CA PRO A 60 2.01 16.44 -13.20
C PRO A 60 3.39 15.80 -13.10
N ARG A 61 3.66 14.80 -13.95
CA ARG A 61 4.98 14.16 -14.11
C ARG A 61 5.97 15.26 -14.50
N LYS A 62 6.50 15.97 -13.51
CA LYS A 62 7.55 16.96 -13.68
C LYS A 62 8.80 16.11 -13.92
N GLN A 63 9.22 16.10 -15.18
CA GLN A 63 10.37 15.36 -15.65
C GLN A 63 11.55 15.60 -14.72
N ILE A 64 12.26 14.54 -14.35
CA ILE A 64 13.53 14.63 -13.64
C ILE A 64 14.46 15.45 -14.56
N PRO A 65 14.92 16.64 -14.16
CA PRO A 65 15.80 17.43 -15.00
C PRO A 65 17.19 16.76 -15.07
N ARG A 66 17.61 16.47 -16.31
CA ARG A 66 18.97 16.54 -16.89
C ARG A 66 20.19 15.86 -16.24
N ASP A 67 20.18 15.41 -14.99
CA ASP A 67 21.38 14.88 -14.32
C ASP A 67 21.30 13.37 -14.05
N THR A 68 20.84 12.59 -15.05
CA THR A 68 20.85 11.11 -14.98
C THR A 68 22.26 10.57 -14.72
N SER A 69 23.29 11.23 -15.27
CA SER A 69 24.68 10.84 -15.08
C SER A 69 25.15 11.03 -13.63
N HIS A 70 24.88 12.19 -13.02
CA HIS A 70 25.33 12.48 -11.66
C HIS A 70 24.62 11.60 -10.63
N LEU A 71 23.32 11.34 -10.82
CA LEU A 71 22.56 10.42 -9.97
C LEU A 71 23.09 8.98 -10.07
N LYS A 72 23.58 8.57 -11.25
CA LYS A 72 24.16 7.25 -11.46
C LYS A 72 25.54 7.12 -10.80
N GLU A 73 26.39 8.14 -10.94
CA GLU A 73 27.70 8.21 -10.25
C GLU A 73 27.52 8.18 -8.73
N LEU A 74 26.65 9.03 -8.18
CA LEU A 74 26.34 9.08 -6.75
C LEU A 74 25.77 7.76 -6.25
N LYS A 75 24.95 7.07 -7.07
CA LYS A 75 24.46 5.74 -6.74
C LYS A 75 25.62 4.74 -6.68
N GLU A 76 26.49 4.69 -7.68
CA GLU A 76 27.62 3.77 -7.71
C GLU A 76 28.59 3.99 -6.53
N GLU A 77 28.74 5.23 -6.06
CA GLU A 77 29.59 5.56 -4.91
C GLU A 77 29.03 5.04 -3.57
N ILE A 78 27.71 5.00 -3.41
CA ILE A 78 27.07 4.54 -2.16
C ILE A 78 26.69 3.06 -2.16
N VAL A 79 26.80 2.38 -3.31
CA VAL A 79 26.50 0.95 -3.45
C VAL A 79 27.49 0.14 -2.61
N GLY A 80 26.97 -0.60 -1.62
CA GLY A 80 27.75 -1.43 -0.71
C GLY A 80 27.95 -0.84 0.68
N ASP A 81 27.81 0.48 0.84
CA ASP A 81 27.97 1.14 2.15
C ASP A 81 26.66 1.17 2.97
N GLY A 82 25.51 0.89 2.35
CA GLY A 82 24.22 1.02 3.02
C GLY A 82 23.94 2.47 3.47
N ALA A 83 24.52 3.43 2.75
CA ALA A 83 24.32 4.84 2.97
C ALA A 83 23.29 5.40 1.98
N ALA A 84 22.85 6.60 2.28
CA ALA A 84 21.93 7.37 1.48
C ALA A 84 22.39 8.82 1.39
N LEU A 85 22.18 9.40 0.21
CA LEU A 85 22.47 10.78 -0.11
C LEU A 85 21.18 11.54 -0.22
N ILE A 86 21.12 12.65 0.51
CA ILE A 86 19.99 13.58 0.49
C ILE A 86 20.32 14.66 -0.53
N LEU A 87 19.38 14.94 -1.43
CA LEU A 87 19.52 15.90 -2.50
C LEU A 87 18.49 17.03 -2.35
N ASP A 88 18.93 18.25 -2.66
CA ASP A 88 18.07 19.44 -2.73
C ASP A 88 17.30 19.52 -4.07
N GLU A 89 16.45 20.53 -4.26
CA GLU A 89 15.71 20.81 -5.51
C GLU A 89 16.60 20.89 -6.74
N LYS A 90 17.87 21.29 -6.55
CA LYS A 90 18.89 21.38 -7.60
C LYS A 90 19.65 20.07 -7.84
N LEU A 91 19.24 18.97 -7.21
CA LEU A 91 19.95 17.67 -7.24
C LEU A 91 21.39 17.72 -6.70
N GLN A 92 21.68 18.67 -5.81
CA GLN A 92 22.97 18.75 -5.12
C GLN A 92 22.93 17.97 -3.80
N THR A 93 24.01 17.28 -3.47
CA THR A 93 24.16 16.54 -2.22
C THR A 93 24.21 17.48 -1.01
N LEU A 94 23.17 17.43 -0.18
CA LEU A 94 23.11 18.12 1.11
C LEU A 94 23.89 17.37 2.18
N GLY A 95 23.88 16.03 2.12
CA GLY A 95 24.59 15.20 3.08
C GLY A 95 24.45 13.71 2.82
N ARG A 96 25.29 12.95 3.52
CA ARG A 96 25.33 11.49 3.50
C ARG A 96 24.91 10.97 4.88
N VAL A 97 23.92 10.08 4.89
CA VAL A 97 23.33 9.52 6.11
C VAL A 97 23.18 8.00 5.93
N PRO A 98 23.46 7.17 6.94
CA PRO A 98 23.19 5.73 6.86
C PRO A 98 21.68 5.46 6.75
N VAL A 99 21.29 4.41 6.03
CA VAL A 99 19.87 4.07 5.80
C VAL A 99 19.11 3.80 7.12
N THR A 100 19.81 3.38 8.17
CA THR A 100 19.25 3.19 9.52
C THR A 100 18.80 4.50 10.18
N GLU A 101 19.50 5.60 9.91
CA GLU A 101 19.26 6.91 10.55
C GLU A 101 18.49 7.87 9.64
N LEU A 102 18.37 7.53 8.36
CA LEU A 102 17.68 8.32 7.35
C LEU A 102 16.27 8.76 7.79
N ALA A 103 15.53 7.89 8.48
CA ALA A 103 14.19 8.20 8.97
C ALA A 103 14.18 9.37 9.97
N SER A 104 15.18 9.43 10.87
CA SER A 104 15.29 10.52 11.85
C SER A 104 15.83 11.78 11.20
N THR A 105 16.88 11.67 10.39
CA THR A 105 17.47 12.85 9.75
C THR A 105 16.51 13.55 8.78
N LEU A 106 15.57 12.81 8.18
CA LEU A 106 14.54 13.38 7.32
C LEU A 106 13.47 14.14 8.08
N GLU A 107 13.25 13.82 9.35
CA GLU A 107 12.34 14.56 10.21
C GLU A 107 13.00 15.85 10.71
N ASP A 108 14.34 15.87 10.84
CA ASP A 108 15.12 17.03 11.30
C ASP A 108 15.55 17.98 10.16
N ILE A 109 15.72 17.47 8.93
CA ILE A 109 16.19 18.23 7.77
C ILE A 109 15.01 18.56 6.86
N ASP A 110 14.61 19.83 6.85
CA ASP A 110 13.66 20.37 5.88
C ASP A 110 14.37 20.81 4.59
N GLY A 111 13.75 20.54 3.43
CA GLY A 111 14.26 20.94 2.11
C GLY A 111 14.88 19.82 1.28
N ALA A 112 14.79 18.57 1.73
CA ALA A 112 15.15 17.42 0.91
C ALA A 112 14.13 17.24 -0.24
N HIS A 113 14.62 17.17 -1.48
CA HIS A 113 13.76 16.97 -2.65
C HIS A 113 13.80 15.54 -3.20
N ALA A 114 14.99 14.95 -3.18
CA ALA A 114 15.25 13.60 -3.64
C ALA A 114 16.22 12.88 -2.70
N ILE A 115 16.12 11.55 -2.66
CA ILE A 115 17.06 10.70 -1.92
C ILE A 115 17.59 9.63 -2.86
N VAL A 116 18.89 9.41 -2.82
CA VAL A 116 19.54 8.24 -3.42
C VAL A 116 19.97 7.34 -2.28
N MET A 117 19.52 6.09 -2.25
CA MET A 117 19.88 5.16 -1.18
C MET A 117 20.22 3.80 -1.75
N ASP A 118 21.18 3.12 -1.11
CA ASP A 118 21.45 1.73 -1.41
C ASP A 118 20.51 0.80 -0.60
N GLY A 119 19.87 -0.15 -1.28
CA GLY A 119 18.99 -1.13 -0.66
C GLY A 119 17.48 -0.95 -0.92
N LYS A 120 16.66 -1.50 -0.02
CA LYS A 120 15.20 -1.59 -0.16
C LYS A 120 14.52 -0.46 0.59
N THR A 121 13.53 0.17 -0.04
CA THR A 121 12.68 1.15 0.63
C THR A 121 11.77 0.46 1.65
N ASN A 122 11.85 0.89 2.92
CA ASN A 122 11.00 0.40 4.02
C ASN A 122 9.80 1.32 4.26
N ALA A 123 8.75 0.84 4.92
CA ALA A 123 7.55 1.63 5.22
C ALA A 123 7.84 2.87 6.09
N ALA A 124 8.83 2.78 6.99
CA ALA A 124 9.28 3.93 7.79
C ALA A 124 9.91 5.03 6.93
N ILE A 125 10.78 4.64 5.99
CA ILE A 125 11.45 5.57 5.06
C ILE A 125 10.43 6.23 4.13
N ILE A 126 9.46 5.46 3.64
CA ILE A 126 8.36 5.98 2.83
C ILE A 126 7.59 7.06 3.59
N LYS A 127 7.29 6.80 4.86
CA LYS A 127 6.54 7.74 5.71
C LYS A 127 7.37 8.99 6.02
N ALA A 128 8.65 8.82 6.37
CA ALA A 128 9.57 9.94 6.60
C ALA A 128 9.73 10.80 5.34
N ALA A 129 9.85 10.17 4.17
CA ALA A 129 9.93 10.87 2.90
C ALA A 129 8.64 11.63 2.54
N ASP A 130 7.47 11.06 2.87
CA ASP A 130 6.18 11.73 2.69
C ASP A 130 6.06 12.95 3.62
N SER A 131 6.52 12.82 4.88
CA SER A 131 6.56 13.93 5.84
C SER A 131 7.52 15.05 5.40
N ALA A 132 8.67 14.69 4.84
CA ALA A 132 9.68 15.63 4.33
C ALA A 132 9.36 16.19 2.93
N GLU A 133 8.17 15.94 2.40
CA GLU A 133 7.71 16.37 1.06
C GLU A 133 8.61 15.94 -0.12
N ILE A 134 9.28 14.80 0.03
CA ILE A 134 10.18 14.25 -0.99
C ILE A 134 9.37 13.70 -2.16
N LYS A 135 9.78 14.08 -3.38
CA LYS A 135 9.10 13.66 -4.61
C LYS A 135 9.69 12.37 -5.17
N TYR A 136 11.00 12.16 -4.98
CA TYR A 136 11.75 11.11 -5.66
C TYR A 136 12.63 10.34 -4.68
N ILE A 137 12.50 9.01 -4.69
CA ILE A 137 13.42 8.11 -4.01
C ILE A 137 14.06 7.23 -5.08
N ILE A 138 15.38 7.21 -5.12
CA ILE A 138 16.17 6.34 -5.97
C ILE A 138 16.69 5.22 -5.07
N ALA A 139 16.23 4.00 -5.32
CA ALA A 139 16.62 2.81 -4.57
C ALA A 139 17.16 1.75 -5.52
N ASP A 140 17.75 0.67 -5.00
CA ASP A 140 18.18 -0.42 -5.87
C ASP A 140 17.01 -1.26 -6.37
N LYS A 141 15.99 -1.44 -5.51
CA LYS A 141 14.79 -2.23 -5.82
C LYS A 141 13.53 -1.40 -5.66
N LYS A 142 12.64 -1.49 -6.66
CA LYS A 142 11.29 -0.91 -6.57
C LYS A 142 10.49 -1.60 -5.45
N PRO A 143 9.70 -0.85 -4.67
CA PRO A 143 8.81 -1.43 -3.68
C PRO A 143 7.71 -2.24 -4.36
N THR A 144 7.25 -3.30 -3.69
CA THR A 144 6.15 -4.17 -4.17
C THR A 144 4.77 -3.52 -4.00
N LYS A 145 4.67 -2.41 -3.28
CA LYS A 145 3.42 -1.71 -2.95
C LYS A 145 3.40 -0.32 -3.55
N ASP A 146 2.24 0.08 -4.06
CA ASP A 146 1.97 1.46 -4.45
C ASP A 146 2.19 2.39 -3.26
N THR A 147 3.00 3.42 -3.51
CA THR A 147 3.49 4.35 -2.50
C THR A 147 3.14 5.78 -2.92
N ALA A 148 2.95 6.68 -1.96
CA ALA A 148 2.64 8.09 -2.25
C ALA A 148 3.81 8.80 -2.96
N VAL A 149 5.03 8.41 -2.62
CA VAL A 149 6.30 8.90 -3.19
C VAL A 149 6.69 8.09 -4.42
N GLN A 150 7.28 8.75 -5.43
CA GLN A 150 7.75 8.07 -6.64
C GLN A 150 9.10 7.41 -6.37
N VAL A 151 9.16 6.09 -6.55
CA VAL A 151 10.40 5.32 -6.38
C VAL A 151 10.94 4.88 -7.74
N TYR A 152 12.17 5.28 -8.02
CA TYR A 152 12.94 4.90 -9.21
C TYR A 152 13.98 3.85 -8.81
N SER A 153 14.27 2.92 -9.72
CA SER A 153 15.42 2.03 -9.56
C SER A 153 16.56 2.45 -10.48
N GLY A 154 17.76 1.89 -10.26
CA GLY A 154 18.88 2.11 -11.18
C GLY A 154 18.66 1.63 -12.61
N SER A 155 17.55 0.93 -12.89
CA SER A 155 17.14 0.58 -14.26
C SER A 155 16.26 1.64 -14.92
N ASP A 156 15.79 2.61 -14.14
CA ASP A 156 14.90 3.72 -14.55
C ASP A 156 15.67 5.04 -14.74
N LEU A 157 16.96 5.07 -14.38
CA LEU A 157 17.93 6.17 -14.55
C LEU A 157 18.85 5.87 -15.74
#